data_AF-A0A2A3L1V9-F1
#
_entry.id   AF-A0A2A3L1V9-F1
#
_cell.length_a   1.000
_cell.length_b   1.000
_cell.length_c   1.000
_cell.angle_alpha   90.00
_cell.angle_beta   90.00
_cell.angle_gamma   90.00
#
_symmetry.space_group_name_H-M   'P 1'
#
loop_
_entity.id
_entity.type
_entity.pdbx_description
1 polymer ?
#
loop_
_entity_poly.entity_id
_entity_poly.type
_entity_poly.pdbx_seq_one_letter_code
_entity_poly.pdbx_strand_id
1 'polypeptide(L)'
;MTPTGPDPSGHQNACGAVDLAASRRQLLSEGGKLHAAELRHAWLDLHESWLAAKAAQIGIADDSGFALVGIGGLGRHELLPYSDLDLMLLHDNKSDEVLQRVADALWYPLWDANVRLDHSVRTVSGALGVANGDMIAALGMLDARHVAGDARLSDELIAGARRQWRSAIRSRMDELVEMTQARWDRCGRIAQRAEPDLKSGRGGLRDVQLLDALGVAQLIDRHGMARPESPGGSLDDAHLTLLDVRTELHRVSGRGLDQLLAQYGDELSAALHIGDRFDLARKLSDASRTIAYHAETGLRTAENALPRRGVSALVRRPKRRPLDEGVVEYAGEIVLARDARPDTDVGLVLRVAAASASTGLPIGAATLSRLAAAAPEMPEPWPREALDDLLVLLSAGPTTVATIEALDRTGLWGRLLPEWDAIRDLPPRDVAHKWTVDRHVIETTVNAAPLATRVARPDLLALGALLHDIGKGRGVDHSVLGAGLALEIGPRLGMAPA
;
A
#
# COMPACT_ATOMS: atom_id res chain seq x y z
N MET A 1 71.40 22.29 -0.98
CA MET A 1 70.65 21.18 -0.37
C MET A 1 69.31 21.73 0.08
N THR A 2 68.35 21.69 -0.81
CA THR A 2 66.97 22.15 -0.63
C THR A 2 66.13 20.90 -0.36
N PRO A 3 65.33 20.82 0.73
CA PRO A 3 64.48 19.67 0.97
C PRO A 3 63.24 19.79 0.08
N THR A 4 63.06 18.77 -0.75
CA THR A 4 61.90 18.51 -1.60
C THR A 4 60.64 18.31 -0.76
N GLY A 5 59.57 19.04 -1.10
CA GLY A 5 58.24 18.87 -0.52
C GLY A 5 57.58 17.54 -0.94
N PRO A 6 56.50 17.12 -0.24
CA PRO A 6 55.81 15.89 -0.53
C PRO A 6 54.97 16.01 -1.81
N ASP A 7 55.02 14.95 -2.61
CA ASP A 7 54.35 14.74 -3.89
C ASP A 7 52.81 14.62 -3.71
N PRO A 8 51.97 15.39 -4.44
CA PRO A 8 50.52 15.41 -4.27
C PRO A 8 49.79 14.45 -5.25
N SER A 9 50.22 13.19 -5.35
CA SER A 9 49.74 12.25 -6.38
C SER A 9 48.88 11.08 -5.85
N GLY A 10 48.24 11.24 -4.68
CA GLY A 10 47.53 10.13 -3.98
C GLY A 10 46.01 9.96 -4.21
N HIS A 11 45.31 10.84 -4.93
CA HIS A 11 43.83 10.87 -4.95
C HIS A 11 43.15 10.74 -6.32
N GLN A 12 43.71 9.98 -7.27
CA GLN A 12 43.16 9.91 -8.64
C GLN A 12 42.51 8.58 -9.07
N ASN A 13 42.15 7.65 -8.17
CA ASN A 13 41.57 6.36 -8.59
C ASN A 13 40.37 5.82 -7.77
N ALA A 14 39.57 6.69 -7.16
CA ALA A 14 38.43 6.31 -6.30
C ALA A 14 37.06 6.19 -7.02
N CYS A 15 37.04 5.89 -8.33
CA CYS A 15 35.78 5.86 -9.09
C CYS A 15 35.74 4.78 -10.20
N GLY A 16 36.27 3.59 -9.89
CA GLY A 16 36.23 2.44 -10.80
C GLY A 16 35.02 1.54 -10.58
N ALA A 17 34.67 0.70 -11.56
CA ALA A 17 33.68 -0.38 -11.40
C ALA A 17 34.08 -1.38 -10.29
N VAL A 18 35.39 -1.65 -10.19
CA VAL A 18 35.98 -2.50 -9.16
C VAL A 18 35.72 -1.95 -7.76
N ASP A 19 35.70 -0.62 -7.62
CA ASP A 19 35.46 0.08 -6.34
C ASP A 19 34.00 -0.03 -5.91
N LEU A 20 33.05 0.21 -6.83
CA LEU A 20 31.62 0.05 -6.53
C LEU A 20 31.27 -1.41 -6.18
N ALA A 21 31.77 -2.38 -6.95
CA ALA A 21 31.49 -3.78 -6.69
C ALA A 21 32.08 -4.25 -5.34
N ALA A 22 33.28 -3.79 -4.98
CA ALA A 22 33.90 -4.07 -3.70
C ALA A 22 33.12 -3.44 -2.55
N SER A 23 32.78 -2.15 -2.65
CA SER A 23 32.00 -1.42 -1.65
C SER A 23 30.61 -2.01 -1.43
N ARG A 24 29.92 -2.44 -2.50
CA ARG A 24 28.64 -3.15 -2.41
C ARG A 24 28.77 -4.47 -1.65
N ARG A 25 29.80 -5.27 -1.94
CA ARG A 25 30.05 -6.54 -1.22
C ARG A 25 30.37 -6.29 0.24
N GLN A 26 31.23 -5.31 0.52
CA GLN A 26 31.59 -4.93 1.89
C GLN A 26 30.35 -4.51 2.68
N LEU A 27 29.52 -3.62 2.12
CA LEU A 27 28.30 -3.15 2.78
C LEU A 27 27.29 -4.28 3.02
N LEU A 28 27.19 -5.28 2.12
CA LEU A 28 26.34 -6.45 2.37
C LEU A 28 26.92 -7.39 3.43
N SER A 29 28.25 -7.56 3.50
CA SER A 29 28.88 -8.42 4.51
C SER A 29 28.92 -7.80 5.90
N GLU A 30 29.23 -6.50 5.99
CA GLU A 30 29.35 -5.77 7.26
C GLU A 30 27.99 -5.23 7.72
N GLY A 31 27.10 -4.95 6.76
CA GLY A 31 25.75 -4.46 7.00
C GLY A 31 24.79 -5.50 7.58
N GLY A 32 25.23 -6.72 7.86
CA GLY A 32 24.47 -7.68 8.69
C GLY A 32 24.15 -7.16 10.09
N LYS A 33 24.84 -6.09 10.54
CA LYS A 33 24.56 -5.39 11.81
C LYS A 33 23.64 -4.18 11.67
N LEU A 34 23.43 -3.68 10.45
CA LEU A 34 22.56 -2.54 10.20
C LEU A 34 21.10 -2.99 10.21
N HIS A 35 20.23 -2.14 10.77
CA HIS A 35 18.80 -2.28 10.58
C HIS A 35 18.41 -1.96 9.14
N ALA A 36 17.26 -2.46 8.69
CA ALA A 36 16.78 -2.33 7.31
C ALA A 36 16.83 -0.88 6.79
N ALA A 37 16.36 0.08 7.59
CA ALA A 37 16.38 1.50 7.24
C ALA A 37 17.80 2.06 7.07
N GLU A 38 18.71 1.74 7.99
CA GLU A 38 20.12 2.19 7.94
C GLU A 38 20.84 1.60 6.71
N LEU A 39 20.56 0.33 6.41
CA LEU A 39 21.10 -0.32 5.22
C LEU A 39 20.61 0.37 3.94
N ARG A 40 19.32 0.73 3.84
CA ARG A 40 18.80 1.49 2.68
C ARG A 40 19.51 2.83 2.51
N HIS A 41 19.71 3.58 3.59
CA HIS A 41 20.42 4.86 3.54
C HIS A 41 21.87 4.69 3.08
N ALA A 42 22.63 3.79 3.71
CA ALA A 42 24.01 3.53 3.31
C ALA A 42 24.12 3.00 1.87
N TRP A 43 23.15 2.19 1.44
CA TRP A 43 23.10 1.66 0.08
C TRP A 43 22.83 2.76 -0.94
N LEU A 44 21.88 3.66 -0.64
CA LEU A 44 21.57 4.83 -1.45
C LEU A 44 22.79 5.75 -1.57
N ASP A 45 23.39 6.12 -0.43
CA ASP A 45 24.55 7.03 -0.37
C ASP A 45 25.72 6.50 -1.18
N LEU A 46 26.00 5.19 -1.11
CA LEU A 46 27.03 4.54 -1.92
C LEU A 46 26.77 4.72 -3.42
N HIS A 47 25.55 4.47 -3.88
CA HIS A 47 25.23 4.54 -5.30
C HIS A 47 25.20 5.99 -5.78
N GLU A 48 24.60 6.91 -5.03
CA GLU A 48 24.56 8.33 -5.40
C GLU A 48 25.95 8.96 -5.44
N SER A 49 26.79 8.70 -4.43
CA SER A 49 28.16 9.21 -4.39
C SER A 49 28.97 8.69 -5.58
N TRP A 50 28.83 7.40 -5.90
CA TRP A 50 29.50 6.81 -7.05
C TRP A 50 28.98 7.41 -8.36
N LEU A 51 27.66 7.58 -8.54
CA LEU A 51 27.06 8.15 -9.76
C LEU A 51 27.44 9.62 -9.95
N ALA A 52 27.56 10.40 -8.87
CA ALA A 52 27.99 11.79 -8.93
C ALA A 52 29.47 11.92 -9.33
N ALA A 53 30.36 11.14 -8.70
CA ALA A 53 31.79 11.11 -9.04
C ALA A 53 32.01 10.57 -10.47
N LYS A 54 31.36 9.43 -10.75
CA LYS A 54 30.71 9.02 -11.99
C LYS A 54 30.67 10.03 -13.14
N ALA A 55 29.58 10.77 -13.08
CA ALA A 55 29.17 11.84 -13.96
C ALA A 55 30.25 12.92 -14.10
N ALA A 56 30.81 13.41 -12.99
CA ALA A 56 31.84 14.44 -13.01
C ALA A 56 33.10 14.00 -13.80
N GLN A 57 33.55 12.76 -13.61
CA GLN A 57 34.72 12.22 -14.31
C GLN A 57 34.53 12.18 -15.83
N ILE A 58 33.31 11.88 -16.29
CA ILE A 58 33.01 11.72 -17.73
C ILE A 58 32.43 13.00 -18.37
N GLY A 59 32.42 14.11 -17.64
CA GLY A 59 32.01 15.42 -18.14
C GLY A 59 30.50 15.67 -18.13
N ILE A 60 29.72 14.90 -17.38
CA ILE A 60 28.33 15.24 -17.04
C ILE A 60 28.39 16.21 -15.86
N ALA A 61 28.48 17.49 -16.18
CA ALA A 61 28.62 18.60 -15.23
C ALA A 61 27.60 19.70 -15.55
N ASP A 62 27.59 20.76 -14.73
CA ASP A 62 26.81 21.97 -15.00
C ASP A 62 27.09 22.49 -16.42
N ASP A 63 26.05 22.92 -17.13
CA ASP A 63 26.10 23.42 -18.50
C ASP A 63 26.70 22.46 -19.56
N SER A 64 26.98 21.21 -19.21
CA SER A 64 27.49 20.20 -20.15
C SER A 64 26.47 19.81 -21.23
N GLY A 65 25.19 20.16 -21.03
CA GLY A 65 24.06 19.71 -21.84
C GLY A 65 23.77 18.22 -21.67
N PHE A 66 24.19 17.63 -20.54
CA PHE A 66 23.85 16.29 -20.07
C PHE A 66 23.35 16.36 -18.64
N ALA A 67 22.36 15.55 -18.28
CA ALA A 67 21.96 15.38 -16.88
C ALA A 67 21.62 13.92 -16.59
N LEU A 68 22.07 13.44 -15.44
CA LEU A 68 21.72 12.13 -14.92
C LEU A 68 20.56 12.26 -13.94
N VAL A 69 19.49 11.53 -14.21
CA VAL A 69 18.25 11.54 -13.43
C VAL A 69 17.99 10.14 -12.89
N GLY A 70 17.74 10.05 -11.59
CA GLY A 70 17.26 8.84 -10.93
C GLY A 70 15.75 8.75 -11.02
N ILE A 71 15.24 7.55 -11.30
CA ILE A 71 13.81 7.24 -11.36
C ILE A 71 13.55 6.09 -10.37
N GLY A 72 12.27 5.80 -10.10
CA GLY A 72 11.90 4.61 -9.36
C GLY A 72 12.46 4.60 -7.94
N GLY A 73 13.05 3.47 -7.54
CA GLY A 73 13.63 3.33 -6.19
C GLY A 73 14.72 4.35 -5.87
N LEU A 74 15.57 4.68 -6.84
CA LEU A 74 16.61 5.70 -6.67
C LEU A 74 16.01 7.12 -6.58
N GLY A 75 14.99 7.38 -7.41
CA GLY A 75 14.26 8.65 -7.42
C GLY A 75 13.58 8.96 -6.09
N ARG A 76 12.93 7.95 -5.49
CA ARG A 76 12.23 8.05 -4.20
C ARG A 76 13.11 7.92 -2.96
N HIS A 77 14.43 7.75 -3.11
CA HIS A 77 15.35 7.45 -1.99
C HIS A 77 15.03 6.13 -1.26
N GLU A 78 14.50 5.16 -2.00
CA GLU A 78 14.09 3.84 -1.54
C GLU A 78 14.89 2.74 -2.25
N LEU A 79 16.17 2.98 -2.55
CA LEU A 79 17.00 1.99 -3.21
C LEU A 79 17.30 0.84 -2.24
N LEU A 80 16.96 -0.38 -2.65
CA LEU A 80 17.25 -1.59 -1.88
C LEU A 80 18.42 -2.36 -2.50
N PRO A 81 19.18 -3.13 -1.71
CA PRO A 81 20.05 -4.17 -2.23
C PRO A 81 19.35 -5.03 -3.28
N TYR A 82 20.08 -5.44 -4.31
CA TYR A 82 19.60 -6.29 -5.41
C TYR A 82 18.40 -5.76 -6.23
N SER A 83 17.95 -4.53 -5.97
CA SER A 83 17.00 -3.85 -6.86
C SER A 83 17.71 -3.33 -8.10
N ASP A 84 16.93 -3.16 -9.17
CA ASP A 84 17.40 -2.50 -10.37
C ASP A 84 17.64 -1.00 -10.08
N LEU A 85 18.64 -0.45 -10.75
CA LEU A 85 18.94 0.97 -10.75
C LEU A 85 18.27 1.59 -11.97
N ASP A 86 17.23 2.39 -11.76
CA ASP A 86 16.47 3.05 -12.83
C ASP A 86 17.08 4.44 -13.13
N LEU A 87 17.75 4.60 -14.27
CA LEU A 87 18.46 5.83 -14.65
C LEU A 87 18.00 6.40 -15.99
N MET A 88 17.99 7.72 -16.09
CA MET A 88 17.78 8.43 -17.34
C MET A 88 18.93 9.41 -17.57
N LEU A 89 19.63 9.26 -18.70
CA LEU A 89 20.59 10.24 -19.19
C LEU A 89 19.87 11.21 -20.12
N LEU A 90 19.62 12.41 -19.63
CA LEU A 90 19.12 13.52 -20.42
C LEU A 90 20.24 14.17 -21.22
N HIS A 91 19.92 14.65 -22.41
CA HIS A 91 20.84 15.45 -23.23
C HIS A 91 20.12 16.58 -23.98
N ASP A 92 20.86 17.64 -24.27
CA ASP A 92 20.41 18.75 -25.12
C ASP A 92 20.90 18.58 -26.56
N ASN A 93 20.26 17.67 -27.29
CA ASN A 93 20.47 17.44 -28.73
C ASN A 93 21.94 17.20 -29.15
N LYS A 94 22.73 16.58 -28.26
CA LYS A 94 24.10 16.13 -28.56
C LYS A 94 24.11 15.16 -29.75
N SER A 95 25.20 15.17 -30.51
CA SER A 95 25.39 14.23 -31.62
C SER A 95 25.51 12.79 -31.14
N ASP A 96 25.11 11.84 -31.97
CA ASP A 96 25.12 10.41 -31.66
C ASP A 96 26.50 9.91 -31.20
N GLU A 97 27.58 10.42 -31.80
CA GLU A 97 28.95 10.08 -31.42
C GLU A 97 29.30 10.52 -29.98
N VAL A 98 28.79 11.68 -29.56
CA VAL A 98 29.02 12.19 -28.19
C VAL A 98 28.12 11.45 -27.21
N LEU A 99 26.87 11.19 -27.59
CA LEU A 99 25.92 10.40 -26.80
C LEU A 99 26.46 9.01 -26.50
N GLN A 100 26.87 8.28 -27.54
CA GLN A 100 27.39 6.93 -27.41
C GLN A 100 28.59 6.89 -26.46
N ARG A 101 29.55 7.82 -26.63
CA ARG A 101 30.75 7.89 -25.79
C ARG A 101 30.43 8.14 -24.32
N VAL A 102 29.53 9.08 -24.02
CA VAL A 102 29.15 9.41 -22.63
C VAL A 102 28.31 8.30 -22.02
N ALA A 103 27.36 7.75 -22.77
CA ALA A 103 26.52 6.64 -22.33
C ALA A 103 27.37 5.40 -22.01
N ASP A 104 28.27 4.99 -22.91
CA ASP A 104 29.16 3.84 -22.71
C ASP A 104 30.06 4.03 -21.49
N ALA A 105 30.61 5.24 -21.32
CA ALA A 105 31.46 5.56 -20.17
C ALA A 105 30.71 5.54 -18.83
N LEU A 106 29.38 5.67 -18.85
CA LEU A 106 28.52 5.63 -17.66
C LEU A 106 27.97 4.22 -17.39
N TRP A 107 27.46 3.54 -18.41
CA TRP A 107 26.73 2.27 -18.28
C TRP A 107 27.65 1.06 -18.14
N TYR A 108 28.74 0.96 -18.91
CA TYR A 108 29.64 -0.20 -18.83
C TYR A 108 30.20 -0.42 -17.43
N PRO A 109 30.66 0.62 -16.69
CA PRO A 109 31.14 0.40 -15.33
C PRO A 109 30.08 -0.10 -14.35
N LEU A 110 28.80 0.25 -14.54
CA LEU A 110 27.70 -0.27 -13.73
C LEU A 110 27.45 -1.76 -14.03
N TRP A 111 27.45 -2.14 -15.31
CA TRP A 111 27.33 -3.55 -15.71
C TRP A 111 28.53 -4.39 -15.25
N ASP A 112 29.75 -3.88 -15.37
CA ASP A 112 30.97 -4.51 -14.87
C ASP A 112 30.93 -4.71 -13.35
N ALA A 113 30.29 -3.78 -12.63
CA ALA A 113 30.03 -3.90 -11.20
C ALA A 113 28.85 -4.82 -10.86
N ASN A 114 28.27 -5.51 -11.85
CA ASN A 114 27.11 -6.38 -11.74
C ASN A 114 25.91 -5.67 -11.08
N VAL A 115 25.70 -4.41 -11.45
CA VAL A 115 24.50 -3.64 -11.10
C VAL A 115 23.44 -3.95 -12.16
N ARG A 116 22.24 -4.31 -11.72
CA ARG A 116 21.08 -4.43 -12.62
C ARG A 116 20.61 -3.02 -12.95
N LEU A 117 20.49 -2.71 -14.23
CA LEU A 117 20.27 -1.35 -14.73
C LEU A 117 19.07 -1.35 -15.68
N ASP A 118 18.06 -0.55 -15.37
CA ASP A 118 17.10 -0.08 -16.36
C ASP A 118 17.49 1.36 -16.71
N HIS A 119 17.74 1.62 -18.00
CA HIS A 119 18.26 2.91 -18.42
C HIS A 119 17.64 3.42 -19.71
N SER A 120 17.62 4.74 -19.86
CA SER A 120 17.26 5.38 -21.12
C SER A 120 18.10 6.63 -21.38
N VAL A 121 18.32 6.94 -22.65
CA VAL A 121 19.00 8.16 -23.12
C VAL A 121 17.99 8.95 -23.93
N ARG A 122 17.66 10.18 -23.51
CA ARG A 122 16.56 10.96 -24.11
C ARG A 122 16.83 12.46 -24.05
N THR A 123 16.23 13.20 -24.97
CA THR A 123 15.95 14.62 -24.73
C THR A 123 14.78 14.76 -23.76
N VAL A 124 14.63 15.93 -23.12
CA VAL A 124 13.47 16.22 -22.26
C VAL A 124 12.16 16.04 -23.03
N SER A 125 12.08 16.56 -24.26
CA SER A 125 10.89 16.40 -25.12
C SER A 125 10.60 14.94 -25.46
N GLY A 126 11.64 14.15 -25.72
CA GLY A 126 11.52 12.71 -25.98
C GLY A 126 11.00 11.94 -24.76
N ALA A 127 11.49 12.26 -23.57
CA ALA A 127 11.00 11.66 -22.33
C ALA A 127 9.53 12.00 -22.06
N LEU A 128 9.14 13.28 -22.14
CA LEU A 128 7.75 13.71 -21.98
C LEU A 128 6.81 13.13 -23.04
N GLY A 129 7.32 12.91 -24.26
CA GLY A 129 6.60 12.22 -25.33
C GLY A 129 6.24 10.78 -24.97
N VAL A 130 7.16 10.03 -24.37
CA VAL A 130 6.91 8.66 -23.90
C VAL A 130 5.90 8.65 -22.76
N ALA A 131 6.06 9.52 -21.75
CA ALA A 131 5.08 9.65 -20.67
C ALA A 131 3.66 10.00 -21.17
N ASN A 132 3.55 10.66 -22.34
CA ASN A 132 2.25 10.98 -22.91
C ASN A 132 1.49 9.74 -23.38
N GLY A 133 2.20 8.78 -23.94
CA GLY A 133 1.62 7.58 -24.55
C GLY A 133 1.55 6.37 -23.62
N ASP A 134 2.32 6.36 -22.53
CA ASP A 134 2.47 5.20 -21.64
C ASP A 134 2.24 5.59 -20.18
N MET A 135 1.24 4.96 -19.54
CA MET A 135 0.86 5.23 -18.15
C MET A 135 1.95 4.82 -17.16
N ILE A 136 2.64 3.71 -17.41
CA ILE A 136 3.70 3.19 -16.54
C ILE A 136 4.89 4.13 -16.59
N ALA A 137 5.27 4.60 -17.78
CA ALA A 137 6.32 5.59 -17.93
C ALA A 137 5.95 6.93 -17.26
N ALA A 138 4.69 7.37 -17.40
CA ALA A 138 4.21 8.58 -16.73
C ALA A 138 4.32 8.48 -15.21
N LEU A 139 3.86 7.37 -14.61
CA LEU A 139 3.96 7.12 -13.18
C LEU A 139 5.43 7.09 -12.72
N GLY A 140 6.31 6.39 -13.45
CA GLY A 140 7.73 6.34 -13.13
C GLY A 140 8.38 7.73 -13.13
N MET A 141 8.08 8.57 -14.11
CA MET A 141 8.64 9.93 -14.18
C MET A 141 8.18 10.88 -13.08
N LEU A 142 7.12 10.55 -12.33
CA LEU A 142 6.74 11.36 -11.15
C LEU A 142 7.77 11.27 -10.02
N ASP A 143 8.53 10.17 -9.99
CA ASP A 143 9.61 9.91 -9.04
C ASP A 143 10.96 10.49 -9.51
N ALA A 144 10.99 11.16 -10.67
CA ALA A 144 12.24 11.67 -11.24
C ALA A 144 12.93 12.65 -10.28
N ARG A 145 14.24 12.44 -10.09
CA ARG A 145 15.10 13.26 -9.25
C ARG A 145 16.45 13.49 -9.91
N HIS A 146 16.95 14.71 -9.83
CA HIS A 146 18.30 15.05 -10.28
C HIS A 146 19.36 14.28 -9.48
N VAL A 147 20.34 13.69 -10.17
CA VAL A 147 21.51 13.04 -9.56
C VAL A 147 22.78 13.82 -9.85
N ALA A 148 23.03 14.20 -11.12
CA ALA A 148 24.21 14.98 -11.51
C ALA A 148 24.04 15.67 -12.88
N GLY A 149 24.90 16.64 -13.19
CA GLY A 149 24.97 17.32 -14.50
C GLY A 149 24.13 18.59 -14.57
N ASP A 150 23.67 18.95 -15.76
CA ASP A 150 22.87 20.15 -16.02
C ASP A 150 21.49 20.06 -15.33
N ALA A 151 21.38 20.71 -14.16
CA ALA A 151 20.16 20.73 -13.36
C ALA A 151 18.95 21.27 -14.12
N ARG A 152 19.15 22.19 -15.08
CA ARG A 152 18.05 22.75 -15.89
C ARG A 152 17.30 21.65 -16.63
N LEU A 153 18.00 20.69 -17.24
CA LEU A 153 17.37 19.58 -17.97
C LEU A 153 16.53 18.70 -17.02
N SER A 154 17.02 18.47 -15.82
CA SER A 154 16.31 17.67 -14.81
C SER A 154 15.06 18.39 -14.31
N ASP A 155 15.18 19.68 -14.00
CA ASP A 155 14.06 20.52 -13.56
C ASP A 155 12.99 20.65 -14.63
N GLU A 156 13.39 20.81 -15.90
CA GLU A 156 12.47 20.83 -17.04
C GLU A 156 11.70 19.51 -17.18
N LEU A 157 12.37 18.36 -17.04
CA LEU A 157 11.74 17.04 -17.05
C LEU A 157 10.76 16.89 -15.89
N ILE A 158 11.20 17.14 -14.65
CA ILE A 158 10.40 16.93 -13.43
C ILE A 158 9.16 17.83 -13.45
N ALA A 159 9.34 19.11 -13.77
CA ALA A 159 8.23 20.05 -13.85
C ALA A 159 7.30 19.72 -15.03
N GLY A 160 7.87 19.29 -16.16
CA GLY A 160 7.12 18.83 -17.33
C GLY A 160 6.24 17.62 -17.03
N ALA A 161 6.81 16.57 -16.45
CA ALA A 161 6.10 15.34 -16.11
C ALA A 161 4.94 15.60 -15.14
N ARG A 162 5.18 16.40 -14.08
CA ARG A 162 4.13 16.78 -13.11
C ARG A 162 3.01 17.61 -13.74
N ARG A 163 3.33 18.57 -14.61
CA ARG A 163 2.32 19.36 -15.34
C ARG A 163 1.50 18.48 -16.28
N GLN A 164 2.17 17.64 -17.05
CA GLN A 164 1.55 16.73 -17.99
C GLN A 164 0.62 15.75 -17.27
N TRP A 165 1.08 15.13 -16.18
CA TRP A 165 0.27 14.27 -15.33
C TRP A 165 -1.00 14.96 -14.84
N ARG A 166 -0.88 16.14 -14.22
CA ARG A 166 -2.05 16.92 -13.75
C ARG A 166 -3.05 17.21 -14.86
N SER A 167 -2.56 17.57 -16.05
CA SER A 167 -3.43 17.90 -17.18
C SER A 167 -4.08 16.67 -17.82
N ALA A 168 -3.37 15.55 -17.88
CA ALA A 168 -3.76 14.36 -18.65
C ALA A 168 -4.50 13.31 -17.81
N ILE A 169 -4.28 13.26 -16.50
CA ILE A 169 -4.84 12.20 -15.65
C ILE A 169 -6.37 12.19 -15.67
N ARG A 170 -6.99 13.37 -15.80
CA ARG A 170 -8.44 13.47 -15.97
C ARG A 170 -8.97 12.68 -17.17
N SER A 171 -8.19 12.58 -18.26
CA SER A 171 -8.56 11.77 -19.43
C SER A 171 -8.21 10.31 -19.34
N ARG A 172 -7.32 9.95 -18.41
CA ARG A 172 -6.72 8.63 -18.31
C ARG A 172 -7.04 7.95 -16.96
N MET A 173 -8.02 8.46 -16.22
CA MET A 173 -8.40 7.90 -14.92
C MET A 173 -8.91 6.46 -15.07
N ASP A 174 -9.77 6.21 -16.07
CA ASP A 174 -10.29 4.86 -16.33
C ASP A 174 -9.15 3.87 -16.64
N GLU A 175 -8.15 4.29 -17.44
CA GLU A 175 -6.94 3.50 -17.72
C GLU A 175 -6.13 3.21 -16.44
N LEU A 176 -5.98 4.18 -15.53
CA LEU A 176 -5.30 4.00 -14.24
C LEU A 176 -6.04 2.99 -13.35
N VAL A 177 -7.37 3.09 -13.29
CA VAL A 177 -8.23 2.22 -12.50
C VAL A 177 -8.17 0.79 -13.03
N GLU A 178 -8.34 0.61 -14.34
CA GLU A 178 -8.25 -0.70 -15.01
C GLU A 178 -6.89 -1.36 -14.78
N MET A 179 -5.79 -0.60 -14.95
CA MET A 179 -4.45 -1.11 -14.70
C MET A 179 -4.24 -1.52 -13.24
N THR A 180 -4.80 -0.76 -12.29
CA THR A 180 -4.72 -1.08 -10.86
C THR A 180 -5.51 -2.34 -10.53
N GLN A 181 -6.74 -2.47 -11.02
CA GLN A 181 -7.59 -3.64 -10.82
C GLN A 181 -6.95 -4.90 -11.44
N ALA A 182 -6.46 -4.81 -12.68
CA ALA A 182 -5.78 -5.93 -13.35
C ALA A 182 -4.54 -6.40 -12.56
N ARG A 183 -3.78 -5.47 -11.96
CA ARG A 183 -2.68 -5.82 -11.06
C ARG A 183 -3.18 -6.54 -9.81
N TRP A 184 -4.22 -6.03 -9.16
CA TRP A 184 -4.79 -6.65 -7.96
C TRP A 184 -5.31 -8.06 -8.23
N ASP A 185 -5.97 -8.30 -9.36
CA ASP A 185 -6.49 -9.62 -9.74
C ASP A 185 -5.35 -10.62 -9.99
N ARG A 186 -4.28 -10.18 -10.66
CA ARG A 186 -3.11 -11.01 -10.96
C ARG A 186 -2.31 -11.37 -9.71
N CYS A 187 -2.02 -10.39 -8.85
CA CYS A 187 -1.12 -10.56 -7.70
C CYS A 187 -1.87 -10.97 -6.42
N GLY A 188 -3.16 -10.66 -6.32
CA GLY A 188 -3.97 -10.85 -5.12
C GLY A 188 -3.61 -9.89 -3.97
N ARG A 189 -4.23 -10.12 -2.82
CA ARG A 189 -4.04 -9.33 -1.59
C ARG A 189 -2.87 -9.84 -0.75
N ILE A 190 -2.11 -8.93 -0.14
CA ILE A 190 -1.00 -9.29 0.76
C ILE A 190 -1.53 -9.91 2.06
N ALA A 191 -2.46 -9.23 2.74
CA ALA A 191 -3.06 -9.62 4.03
C ALA A 191 -3.68 -11.02 4.09
N GLN A 192 -3.89 -11.65 2.94
CA GLN A 192 -4.71 -12.83 2.76
C GLN A 192 -3.99 -13.92 1.96
N ARG A 193 -2.67 -13.85 1.87
CA ARG A 193 -1.83 -14.83 1.16
C ARG A 193 -0.71 -15.29 2.08
N ALA A 194 -0.46 -16.60 2.07
CA ALA A 194 0.69 -17.19 2.76
C ALA A 194 2.02 -16.72 2.16
N GLU A 195 2.05 -16.53 0.83
CA GLU A 195 3.25 -16.07 0.11
C GLU A 195 2.94 -14.82 -0.73
N PRO A 196 2.83 -13.65 -0.09
CA PRO A 196 2.37 -12.42 -0.74
C PRO A 196 3.45 -11.76 -1.61
N ASP A 197 3.03 -11.06 -2.66
CA ASP A 197 3.86 -10.13 -3.43
C ASP A 197 3.83 -8.74 -2.76
N LEU A 198 4.94 -8.35 -2.14
CA LEU A 198 5.08 -7.12 -1.36
C LEU A 198 5.03 -5.85 -2.21
N LYS A 199 5.37 -5.97 -3.50
CA LYS A 199 5.47 -4.83 -4.41
C LYS A 199 4.16 -4.60 -5.14
N SER A 200 3.67 -5.62 -5.83
CA SER A 200 2.53 -5.53 -6.76
C SER A 200 1.21 -6.01 -6.16
N GLY A 201 1.22 -6.71 -5.03
CA GLY A 201 -0.02 -7.13 -4.35
C GLY A 201 -0.92 -5.95 -3.96
N ARG A 202 -2.21 -6.21 -3.80
CA ARG A 202 -3.16 -5.23 -3.23
C ARG A 202 -2.79 -4.97 -1.77
N GLY A 203 -2.59 -3.70 -1.44
CA GLY A 203 -1.98 -3.26 -0.20
C GLY A 203 -0.45 -3.18 -0.25
N GLY A 204 0.16 -3.25 -1.44
CA GLY A 204 1.61 -3.28 -1.64
C GLY A 204 2.24 -1.94 -1.99
N LEU A 205 3.55 -1.92 -2.24
CA LEU A 205 4.31 -0.69 -2.55
C LEU A 205 3.79 0.07 -3.79
N ARG A 206 3.27 -0.65 -4.80
CA ARG A 206 2.66 -0.01 -5.99
C ARG A 206 1.36 0.74 -5.68
N ASP A 207 0.63 0.36 -4.61
CA ASP A 207 -0.54 1.10 -4.17
C ASP A 207 -0.17 2.42 -3.48
N VAL A 208 0.96 2.46 -2.78
CA VAL A 208 1.51 3.72 -2.23
C VAL A 208 1.88 4.67 -3.37
N GLN A 209 2.58 4.16 -4.39
CA GLN A 209 2.94 4.95 -5.59
C GLN A 209 1.72 5.48 -6.35
N LEU A 210 0.65 4.68 -6.43
CA LEU A 210 -0.63 5.13 -6.98
C LEU A 210 -1.18 6.33 -6.19
N LEU A 211 -1.19 6.24 -4.86
CA LEU A 211 -1.65 7.32 -3.98
C LEU A 211 -0.77 8.58 -4.08
N ASP A 212 0.55 8.42 -4.17
CA ASP A 212 1.47 9.53 -4.41
C ASP A 212 1.17 10.22 -5.73
N ALA A 213 0.94 9.46 -6.80
CA ALA A 213 0.57 10.00 -8.11
C ALA A 213 -0.76 10.76 -8.07
N LEU A 214 -1.78 10.22 -7.39
CA LEU A 214 -3.06 10.93 -7.16
C LEU A 214 -2.87 12.21 -6.33
N GLY A 215 -1.96 12.18 -5.34
CA GLY A 215 -1.57 13.34 -4.55
C GLY A 215 -0.88 14.43 -5.38
N VAL A 216 0.05 14.05 -6.28
CA VAL A 216 0.68 14.97 -7.23
C VAL A 216 -0.36 15.64 -8.13
N ALA A 217 -1.41 14.90 -8.51
CA ALA A 217 -2.55 15.39 -9.25
C ALA A 217 -3.50 16.30 -8.44
N GLN A 218 -3.30 16.42 -7.12
CA GLN A 218 -4.17 17.14 -6.18
C GLN A 218 -5.61 16.59 -6.16
N LEU A 219 -5.77 15.28 -6.39
CA LEU A 219 -7.07 14.62 -6.37
C LEU A 219 -7.43 14.06 -4.99
N ILE A 220 -6.43 13.89 -4.13
CA ILE A 220 -6.57 13.36 -2.77
C ILE A 220 -5.68 14.13 -1.79
N ASP A 221 -6.03 14.07 -0.50
CA ASP A 221 -5.16 14.54 0.59
C ASP A 221 -4.17 13.44 1.02
N ARG A 222 -3.11 13.25 0.23
CA ARG A 222 -2.06 12.25 0.49
C ARG A 222 -1.31 12.51 1.81
N HIS A 223 -1.15 13.78 2.21
CA HIS A 223 -0.49 14.13 3.47
C HIS A 223 -1.39 13.80 4.66
N GLY A 224 -2.70 14.05 4.55
CA GLY A 224 -3.68 13.66 5.54
C GLY A 224 -3.76 12.14 5.76
N MET A 225 -3.35 11.30 4.80
CA MET A 225 -3.27 9.84 4.94
C MET A 225 -2.03 9.35 5.70
N ALA A 226 -0.98 10.17 5.80
CA ALA A 226 0.27 9.81 6.47
C ALA A 226 0.23 9.97 8.00
N ARG A 227 -0.83 10.59 8.54
CA ARG A 227 -0.90 10.95 9.95
C ARG A 227 -1.25 9.71 10.80
N PRO A 228 -0.70 9.53 12.00
CA PRO A 228 -1.04 8.41 12.87
C PRO A 228 -2.54 8.32 13.22
N GLU A 229 -3.21 9.47 13.32
CA GLU A 229 -4.63 9.61 13.60
C GLU A 229 -5.53 9.44 12.36
N SER A 230 -4.95 9.17 11.18
CA SER A 230 -5.72 8.96 9.97
C SER A 230 -6.68 7.77 10.15
N PRO A 231 -7.93 7.88 9.66
CA PRO A 231 -8.84 6.74 9.64
C PRO A 231 -8.20 5.58 8.88
N GLY A 232 -8.15 4.40 9.50
CA GLY A 232 -7.49 3.24 8.92
C GLY A 232 -5.99 3.11 9.20
N GLY A 233 -5.36 4.04 9.92
CA GLY A 233 -3.94 4.03 10.29
C GLY A 233 -3.04 4.86 9.35
N SER A 234 -1.79 5.09 9.75
CA SER A 234 -0.81 5.85 8.95
C SER A 234 -0.37 5.08 7.71
N LEU A 235 -0.55 5.69 6.54
CA LEU A 235 -0.05 5.16 5.28
C LEU A 235 1.48 5.06 5.24
N ASP A 236 2.18 6.02 5.85
CA ASP A 236 3.65 6.08 5.80
C ASP A 236 4.28 5.04 6.72
N ASP A 237 3.72 4.81 7.91
CA ASP A 237 4.19 3.73 8.81
C ASP A 237 3.99 2.34 8.18
N ALA A 238 2.85 2.15 7.51
CA ALA A 238 2.57 0.93 6.75
C ALA A 238 3.52 0.76 5.56
N HIS A 239 3.81 1.85 4.84
CA HIS A 239 4.77 1.87 3.75
C HIS A 239 6.17 1.49 4.22
N LEU A 240 6.65 2.11 5.31
CA LEU A 240 7.95 1.81 5.91
C LEU A 240 8.05 0.36 6.37
N THR A 241 6.98 -0.19 6.96
CA THR A 241 6.92 -1.60 7.32
C THR A 241 7.14 -2.51 6.11
N LEU A 242 6.47 -2.26 4.98
CA LEU A 242 6.70 -3.04 3.75
C LEU A 242 8.11 -2.87 3.19
N LEU A 243 8.66 -1.65 3.24
CA LEU A 243 10.03 -1.38 2.77
C LEU A 243 11.06 -2.11 3.63
N ASP A 244 10.89 -2.15 4.95
CA ASP A 244 11.76 -2.88 5.87
C ASP A 244 11.70 -4.38 5.59
N VAL A 245 10.50 -4.95 5.48
CA VAL A 245 10.31 -6.38 5.16
C VAL A 245 10.93 -6.71 3.81
N ARG A 246 10.74 -5.88 2.79
CA ARG A 246 11.31 -6.10 1.44
C ARG A 246 12.83 -5.97 1.43
N THR A 247 13.39 -5.03 2.22
CA THR A 247 14.85 -4.86 2.37
C THR A 247 15.46 -6.13 2.94
N GLU A 248 14.85 -6.67 4.00
CA GLU A 248 15.33 -7.89 4.63
C GLU A 248 15.10 -9.11 3.75
N LEU A 249 13.99 -9.19 3.02
CA LEU A 249 13.75 -10.27 2.04
C LEU A 249 14.86 -10.32 1.00
N HIS A 250 15.28 -9.16 0.49
CA HIS A 250 16.39 -9.07 -0.45
C HIS A 250 17.72 -9.49 0.18
N ARG A 251 17.99 -9.06 1.42
CA ARG A 251 19.22 -9.40 2.16
C ARG A 251 19.32 -10.90 2.46
N VAL A 252 18.27 -11.47 3.05
CA VAL A 252 18.17 -12.89 3.43
C VAL A 252 18.21 -13.80 2.20
N SER A 253 17.47 -13.45 1.14
CA SER A 253 17.43 -14.30 -0.05
C SER A 253 18.64 -14.13 -0.98
N GLY A 254 19.41 -13.05 -0.84
CA GLY A 254 20.54 -12.70 -1.70
C GLY A 254 20.14 -12.29 -3.13
N ARG A 255 18.88 -11.91 -3.36
CA ARG A 255 18.33 -11.55 -4.68
C ARG A 255 17.14 -10.61 -4.54
N GLY A 256 16.84 -9.87 -5.61
CA GLY A 256 15.65 -9.01 -5.69
C GLY A 256 14.37 -9.81 -5.85
N LEU A 257 13.85 -10.35 -4.75
CA LEU A 257 12.56 -11.05 -4.68
C LEU A 257 11.48 -10.12 -4.11
N ASP A 258 10.38 -9.99 -4.84
CA ASP A 258 9.20 -9.27 -4.37
C ASP A 258 8.16 -10.18 -3.69
N GLN A 259 8.25 -11.50 -3.89
CA GLN A 259 7.38 -12.49 -3.26
C GLN A 259 8.01 -13.04 -1.97
N LEU A 260 7.31 -12.87 -0.85
CA LEU A 260 7.70 -13.40 0.46
C LEU A 260 7.35 -14.89 0.54
N LEU A 261 8.31 -15.76 0.26
CA LEU A 261 8.13 -17.21 0.39
C LEU A 261 8.16 -17.63 1.87
N ALA A 262 7.38 -18.66 2.23
CA ALA A 262 7.23 -19.10 3.62
C ALA A 262 8.58 -19.50 4.27
N GLN A 263 9.50 -20.03 3.48
CA GLN A 263 10.84 -20.45 3.94
C GLN A 263 11.69 -19.31 4.52
N TYR A 264 11.42 -18.05 4.16
CA TYR A 264 12.18 -16.90 4.67
C TYR A 264 11.56 -16.30 5.94
N GLY A 265 10.36 -16.75 6.34
CA GLY A 265 9.59 -16.11 7.41
C GLY A 265 10.32 -16.03 8.75
N ASP A 266 10.96 -17.13 9.18
CA ASP A 266 11.66 -17.20 10.46
C ASP A 266 12.94 -16.34 10.46
N GLU A 267 13.72 -16.36 9.37
CA GLU A 267 14.93 -15.54 9.24
C GLU A 267 14.61 -14.03 9.19
N LEU A 268 13.53 -13.66 8.49
CA LEU A 268 13.08 -12.26 8.40
C LEU A 268 12.54 -11.74 9.72
N SER A 269 11.74 -12.56 10.40
CA SER A 269 11.24 -12.28 11.74
C SER A 269 12.40 -12.00 12.71
N ALA A 270 13.45 -12.83 12.68
CA ALA A 270 14.65 -12.62 13.49
C ALA A 270 15.41 -11.33 13.11
N ALA A 271 15.60 -11.08 11.81
CA ALA A 271 16.32 -9.90 11.31
C ALA A 271 15.62 -8.57 11.61
N LEU A 272 14.28 -8.57 11.61
CA LEU A 272 13.45 -7.40 11.94
C LEU A 272 13.12 -7.30 13.43
N HIS A 273 13.55 -8.27 14.24
CA HIS A 273 13.18 -8.40 15.65
C HIS A 273 11.66 -8.44 15.89
N ILE A 274 10.93 -9.13 15.01
CA ILE A 274 9.47 -9.30 15.09
C ILE A 274 9.17 -10.76 15.47
N GLY A 275 9.19 -11.05 16.78
CA GLY A 275 8.65 -12.28 17.37
C GLY A 275 8.97 -13.56 16.57
N ASP A 276 7.94 -14.23 16.09
CA ASP A 276 8.05 -15.33 15.12
C ASP A 276 7.48 -14.98 13.73
N ARG A 277 7.51 -15.93 12.79
CA ARG A 277 6.94 -15.74 11.44
C ARG A 277 5.44 -15.40 11.43
N PHE A 278 4.68 -15.79 12.46
CA PHE A 278 3.26 -15.47 12.55
C PHE A 278 3.06 -14.03 13.01
N ASP A 279 3.90 -13.52 13.91
CA ASP A 279 3.93 -12.10 14.28
C ASP A 279 4.34 -11.23 13.09
N LEU A 280 5.32 -11.68 12.28
CA LEU A 280 5.67 -11.03 11.02
C LEU A 280 4.49 -10.98 10.06
N ALA A 281 3.80 -12.10 9.86
CA ALA A 281 2.62 -12.17 9.01
C ALA A 281 1.49 -11.26 9.50
N ARG A 282 1.25 -11.17 10.82
CA ARG A 282 0.25 -10.27 11.42
C ARG A 282 0.61 -8.80 11.16
N LYS A 283 1.87 -8.42 11.39
CA LYS A 283 2.37 -7.05 11.12
C LYS A 283 2.25 -6.68 9.64
N LEU A 284 2.58 -7.62 8.75
CA LEU A 284 2.46 -7.45 7.31
C LEU A 284 0.99 -7.32 6.86
N SER A 285 0.11 -8.11 7.45
CA SER A 285 -1.33 -8.03 7.20
C SER A 285 -1.88 -6.66 7.58
N ASP A 286 -1.58 -6.16 8.78
CA ASP A 286 -2.03 -4.85 9.23
C ASP A 286 -1.53 -3.70 8.34
N ALA A 287 -0.22 -3.69 8.02
CA ALA A 287 0.35 -2.68 7.12
C ALA A 287 -0.30 -2.73 5.72
N SER A 288 -0.47 -3.91 5.14
CA SER A 288 -1.06 -4.02 3.81
C SER A 288 -2.57 -3.73 3.78
N ARG A 289 -3.31 -4.04 4.84
CA ARG A 289 -4.72 -3.64 5.01
C ARG A 289 -4.84 -2.12 5.10
N THR A 290 -3.92 -1.45 5.79
CA THR A 290 -3.83 0.02 5.84
C THR A 290 -3.66 0.61 4.44
N ILE A 291 -2.68 0.11 3.68
CA ILE A 291 -2.42 0.59 2.32
C ILE A 291 -3.60 0.32 1.39
N ALA A 292 -4.19 -0.88 1.46
CA ALA A 292 -5.35 -1.24 0.62
C ALA A 292 -6.55 -0.34 0.90
N TYR A 293 -6.85 -0.08 2.18
CA TYR A 293 -7.91 0.83 2.60
C TYR A 293 -7.72 2.25 2.01
N HIS A 294 -6.50 2.78 2.12
CA HIS A 294 -6.16 4.10 1.56
C HIS A 294 -6.20 4.09 0.03
N ALA A 295 -5.72 3.05 -0.63
CA ALA A 295 -5.73 2.92 -2.09
C ALA A 295 -7.16 2.97 -2.65
N GLU A 296 -8.07 2.20 -2.04
CA GLU A 296 -9.47 2.15 -2.46
C GLU A 296 -10.19 3.47 -2.18
N THR A 297 -9.98 4.05 -1.00
CA THR A 297 -10.58 5.35 -0.63
C THR A 297 -10.03 6.48 -1.49
N GLY A 298 -8.73 6.46 -1.79
CA GLY A 298 -8.03 7.43 -2.62
C GLY A 298 -8.52 7.38 -4.07
N LEU A 299 -8.66 6.19 -4.66
CA LEU A 299 -9.24 6.02 -5.99
C LEU A 299 -10.66 6.60 -6.07
N ARG A 300 -11.54 6.22 -5.14
CA ARG A 300 -12.92 6.75 -5.11
C ARG A 300 -12.96 8.27 -4.94
N THR A 301 -12.12 8.80 -4.05
CA THR A 301 -12.02 10.26 -3.83
C THR A 301 -11.56 10.96 -5.11
N ALA A 302 -10.55 10.40 -5.79
CA ALA A 302 -10.03 10.95 -7.03
C ALA A 302 -11.06 10.91 -8.17
N GLU A 303 -11.78 9.79 -8.34
CA GLU A 303 -12.87 9.66 -9.30
C GLU A 303 -13.99 10.68 -9.05
N ASN A 304 -14.36 10.88 -7.78
CA ASN A 304 -15.38 11.85 -7.38
C ASN A 304 -14.94 13.31 -7.49
N ALA A 305 -13.64 13.59 -7.37
CA ALA A 305 -13.07 14.92 -7.56
C ALA A 305 -13.07 15.35 -9.04
N LEU A 306 -13.03 14.38 -9.97
CA LEU A 306 -13.03 14.66 -11.39
C LEU A 306 -14.44 15.02 -11.90
N PRO A 307 -14.58 16.06 -12.76
CA PRO A 307 -15.87 16.39 -13.33
C PRO A 307 -16.34 15.29 -14.28
N ARG A 308 -17.60 14.88 -14.11
CA ARG A 308 -18.28 13.86 -14.95
C ARG A 308 -18.22 14.20 -16.44
N ARG A 309 -18.14 13.17 -17.29
CA ARG A 309 -18.07 13.27 -18.76
C ARG A 309 -19.33 12.74 -19.44
N GLY A 310 -19.53 13.13 -20.70
CA GLY A 310 -20.56 12.57 -21.57
C GLY A 310 -21.99 12.73 -21.03
N VAL A 311 -22.83 11.70 -21.20
CA VAL A 311 -24.21 11.67 -20.71
C VAL A 311 -24.27 11.86 -19.19
N SER A 312 -23.25 11.42 -18.45
CA SER A 312 -23.15 11.59 -16.99
C SER A 312 -22.93 13.04 -16.56
N ALA A 313 -22.48 13.93 -17.44
CA ALA A 313 -22.42 15.37 -17.18
C ALA A 313 -23.80 16.04 -17.29
N LEU A 314 -24.74 15.42 -18.02
CA LEU A 314 -26.13 15.87 -18.14
C LEU A 314 -26.98 15.41 -16.94
N VAL A 315 -26.50 14.43 -16.17
CA VAL A 315 -27.13 13.98 -14.93
C VAL A 315 -26.91 15.04 -13.85
N ARG A 316 -28.01 15.53 -13.25
CA ARG A 316 -27.98 16.49 -12.13
C ARG A 316 -27.07 15.98 -11.00
N ARG A 317 -26.48 16.93 -10.24
CA ARG A 317 -25.66 16.63 -9.05
C ARG A 317 -26.28 15.51 -8.21
N PRO A 318 -25.49 14.55 -7.72
CA PRO A 318 -26.02 13.40 -6.98
C PRO A 318 -26.87 13.91 -5.81
N LYS A 319 -28.14 13.50 -5.78
CA LYS A 319 -29.05 13.81 -4.68
C LYS A 319 -28.78 12.84 -3.55
N ARG A 320 -28.85 13.33 -2.31
CA ARG A 320 -28.85 12.45 -1.13
C ARG A 320 -30.10 11.57 -1.19
N ARG A 321 -29.92 10.25 -1.27
CA ARG A 321 -31.03 9.28 -1.23
C ARG A 321 -31.11 8.68 0.18
N PRO A 322 -32.21 8.87 0.91
CA PRO A 322 -32.41 8.19 2.19
C PRO A 322 -32.37 6.68 2.00
N LEU A 323 -31.61 6.00 2.87
CA LEU A 323 -31.55 4.55 2.93
C LEU A 323 -32.20 4.05 4.24
N ASP A 324 -31.91 4.74 5.34
CA ASP A 324 -32.49 4.50 6.66
C ASP A 324 -32.49 5.82 7.47
N GLU A 325 -33.04 5.83 8.67
CA GLU A 325 -32.92 6.95 9.60
C GLU A 325 -31.44 7.19 9.93
N GLY A 326 -31.00 8.44 9.79
CA GLY A 326 -29.60 8.82 9.97
C GLY A 326 -28.66 8.40 8.82
N VAL A 327 -29.11 7.64 7.81
CA VAL A 327 -28.25 7.04 6.77
C VAL A 327 -28.72 7.39 5.36
N VAL A 328 -27.82 7.93 4.53
CA VAL A 328 -28.12 8.30 3.14
C VAL A 328 -27.03 7.83 2.18
N GLU A 329 -27.40 7.53 0.94
CA GLU A 329 -26.47 7.44 -0.18
C GLU A 329 -26.13 8.85 -0.68
N TYR A 330 -24.84 9.13 -0.89
CA TYR A 330 -24.37 10.33 -1.57
C TYR A 330 -23.07 10.05 -2.33
N ALA A 331 -23.03 10.43 -3.61
CA ALA A 331 -21.85 10.28 -4.47
C ALA A 331 -21.27 8.85 -4.51
N GLY A 332 -22.14 7.83 -4.46
CA GLY A 332 -21.74 6.42 -4.49
C GLY A 332 -21.24 5.89 -3.15
N GLU A 333 -21.42 6.62 -2.05
CA GLU A 333 -21.01 6.20 -0.71
C GLU A 333 -22.15 6.27 0.29
N ILE A 334 -22.07 5.44 1.34
CA ILE A 334 -22.92 5.56 2.52
C ILE A 334 -22.40 6.69 3.39
N VAL A 335 -23.24 7.68 3.63
CA VAL A 335 -22.93 8.84 4.46
C VAL A 335 -24.00 9.13 5.50
N LEU A 336 -23.61 9.86 6.55
CA LEU A 336 -24.58 10.30 7.56
C LEU A 336 -25.54 11.35 6.99
N ALA A 337 -26.82 11.20 7.35
CA ALA A 337 -27.82 12.24 7.17
C ALA A 337 -27.43 13.51 7.94
N ARG A 338 -28.00 14.66 7.57
CA ARG A 338 -27.64 15.95 8.22
C ARG A 338 -28.06 16.02 9.68
N ASP A 339 -29.14 15.33 10.00
CA ASP A 339 -29.80 15.24 11.30
C ASP A 339 -29.35 14.03 12.11
N ALA A 340 -28.49 13.16 11.57
CA ALA A 340 -27.92 12.03 12.30
C ALA A 340 -27.23 12.47 13.59
N ARG A 341 -27.35 11.66 14.65
CA ARG A 341 -26.81 11.91 16.00
C ARG A 341 -25.86 10.79 16.40
N PRO A 342 -24.65 10.72 15.81
CA PRO A 342 -23.71 9.62 16.07
C PRO A 342 -23.23 9.56 17.51
N ASP A 343 -23.36 10.64 18.28
CA ASP A 343 -23.00 10.74 19.69
C ASP A 343 -24.04 10.14 20.66
N THR A 344 -25.27 9.92 20.21
CA THR A 344 -26.36 9.41 21.05
C THR A 344 -27.08 8.19 20.49
N ASP A 345 -27.05 7.97 19.18
CA ASP A 345 -27.66 6.82 18.53
C ASP A 345 -26.73 5.61 18.60
N VAL A 346 -27.02 4.71 19.54
CA VAL A 346 -26.26 3.47 19.77
C VAL A 346 -26.32 2.50 18.58
N GLY A 347 -27.40 2.51 17.78
CA GLY A 347 -27.60 1.57 16.67
C GLY A 347 -26.98 2.04 15.36
N LEU A 348 -26.60 3.32 15.24
CA LEU A 348 -26.22 3.94 13.97
C LEU A 348 -25.05 3.24 13.26
N VAL A 349 -24.08 2.69 14.00
CA VAL A 349 -22.94 1.98 13.42
C VAL A 349 -23.40 0.76 12.62
N LEU A 350 -24.27 -0.07 13.21
CA LEU A 350 -24.79 -1.27 12.57
C LEU A 350 -25.77 -0.94 11.45
N ARG A 351 -26.57 0.11 11.60
CA ARG A 351 -27.45 0.61 10.54
C ARG A 351 -26.68 1.08 9.30
N VAL A 352 -25.57 1.81 9.50
CA VAL A 352 -24.64 2.19 8.42
C VAL A 352 -24.02 0.95 7.77
N ALA A 353 -23.64 -0.04 8.57
CA ALA A 353 -23.09 -1.30 8.08
C ALA A 353 -24.11 -2.10 7.26
N ALA A 354 -25.33 -2.25 7.76
CA ALA A 354 -26.43 -2.93 7.08
C ALA A 354 -26.76 -2.27 5.74
N ALA A 355 -26.79 -0.93 5.70
CA ALA A 355 -27.00 -0.17 4.47
C ALA A 355 -25.85 -0.37 3.46
N SER A 356 -24.59 -0.33 3.91
CA SER A 356 -23.40 -0.62 3.08
C SER A 356 -23.46 -2.02 2.50
N ALA A 357 -23.71 -3.02 3.34
CA ALA A 357 -23.77 -4.41 2.93
C ALA A 357 -24.92 -4.68 1.95
N SER A 358 -26.10 -4.14 2.22
CA SER A 358 -27.29 -4.37 1.37
C SER A 358 -27.20 -3.69 0.01
N THR A 359 -26.59 -2.51 -0.06
CA THR A 359 -26.47 -1.75 -1.31
C THR A 359 -25.20 -2.06 -2.09
N GLY A 360 -24.18 -2.61 -1.43
CA GLY A 360 -22.83 -2.77 -1.97
C GLY A 360 -22.05 -1.46 -2.09
N LEU A 361 -22.58 -0.34 -1.57
CA LEU A 361 -21.88 0.95 -1.58
C LEU A 361 -20.90 1.03 -0.41
N PRO A 362 -19.66 1.51 -0.63
CA PRO A 362 -18.70 1.69 0.45
C PRO A 362 -19.13 2.76 1.44
N ILE A 363 -18.72 2.62 2.70
CA ILE A 363 -18.92 3.65 3.72
C ILE A 363 -17.90 4.77 3.50
N GLY A 364 -18.37 6.02 3.42
CA GLY A 364 -17.49 7.17 3.23
C GLY A 364 -16.51 7.34 4.40
N ALA A 365 -15.25 7.69 4.11
CA ALA A 365 -14.20 7.79 5.13
C ALA A 365 -14.59 8.75 6.26
N ALA A 366 -15.15 9.92 5.95
CA ALA A 366 -15.61 10.89 6.95
C ALA A 366 -16.74 10.34 7.85
N THR A 367 -17.58 9.45 7.33
CA THR A 367 -18.61 8.74 8.11
C THR A 367 -17.97 7.80 9.11
N LEU A 368 -17.02 6.97 8.65
CA LEU A 368 -16.29 6.05 9.52
C LEU A 368 -15.52 6.82 10.60
N SER A 369 -14.80 7.90 10.26
CA SER A 369 -14.08 8.72 11.25
C SER A 369 -15.02 9.29 12.31
N ARG A 370 -16.18 9.80 11.89
CA ARG A 370 -17.14 10.42 12.80
C ARG A 370 -17.77 9.39 13.73
N LEU A 371 -18.11 8.21 13.22
CA LEU A 371 -18.60 7.10 14.04
C LEU A 371 -17.51 6.55 14.96
N ALA A 372 -16.27 6.43 14.47
CA ALA A 372 -15.12 6.01 15.27
C ALA A 372 -14.93 6.93 16.48
N ALA A 373 -15.00 8.24 16.28
CA ALA A 373 -14.77 9.25 17.31
C ALA A 373 -15.94 9.46 18.27
N ALA A 374 -17.19 9.32 17.81
CA ALA A 374 -18.36 9.76 18.57
C ALA A 374 -19.34 8.65 18.97
N ALA A 375 -19.32 7.48 18.30
CA ALA A 375 -20.31 6.43 18.58
C ALA A 375 -20.24 5.99 20.05
N PRO A 376 -21.37 6.01 20.79
CA PRO A 376 -21.42 5.52 22.16
C PRO A 376 -21.19 4.01 22.21
N GLU A 377 -20.86 3.50 23.40
CA GLU A 377 -20.82 2.05 23.62
C GLU A 377 -22.22 1.44 23.52
N MET A 378 -22.31 0.25 22.93
CA MET A 378 -23.57 -0.47 22.79
C MET A 378 -24.00 -1.00 24.17
N PRO A 379 -25.26 -0.77 24.60
CA PRO A 379 -25.73 -1.32 25.88
C PRO A 379 -25.81 -2.85 25.81
N GLU A 380 -25.73 -3.51 26.98
CA GLU A 380 -25.91 -4.95 27.10
C GLU A 380 -27.17 -5.25 27.95
N PRO A 381 -28.19 -5.93 27.41
CA PRO A 381 -28.29 -6.47 26.05
C PRO A 381 -28.44 -5.38 24.98
N TRP A 382 -28.03 -5.72 23.75
CA TRP A 382 -28.22 -4.85 22.58
C TRP A 382 -29.71 -4.59 22.31
N PRO A 383 -30.06 -3.41 21.75
CA PRO A 383 -31.38 -3.18 21.19
C PRO A 383 -31.69 -4.18 20.08
N ARG A 384 -32.96 -4.55 19.93
CA ARG A 384 -33.39 -5.55 18.95
C ARG A 384 -33.05 -5.14 17.52
N GLU A 385 -33.23 -3.86 17.21
CA GLU A 385 -32.92 -3.28 15.91
C GLU A 385 -31.43 -3.41 15.56
N ALA A 386 -30.54 -3.28 16.55
CA ALA A 386 -29.10 -3.44 16.33
C ALA A 386 -28.74 -4.90 15.97
N LEU A 387 -29.38 -5.88 16.63
CA LEU A 387 -29.23 -7.29 16.26
C LEU A 387 -29.77 -7.55 14.85
N ASP A 388 -30.94 -6.99 14.50
CA ASP A 388 -31.52 -7.13 13.16
C ASP A 388 -30.58 -6.56 12.07
N ASP A 389 -29.99 -5.39 12.30
CA ASP A 389 -28.99 -4.78 11.40
C ASP A 389 -27.71 -5.63 11.27
N LEU A 390 -27.24 -6.23 12.37
CA LEU A 390 -26.12 -7.18 12.32
C LEU A 390 -26.48 -8.40 11.44
N LEU A 391 -27.69 -8.95 11.59
CA LEU A 391 -28.13 -10.08 10.78
C LEU A 391 -28.26 -9.72 9.29
N VAL A 392 -28.72 -8.50 8.97
CA VAL A 392 -28.72 -7.97 7.60
C VAL A 392 -27.30 -7.91 7.04
N LEU A 393 -26.36 -7.33 7.79
CA LEU A 393 -24.95 -7.28 7.42
C LEU A 393 -24.37 -8.68 7.13
N LEU A 394 -24.61 -9.65 8.01
CA LEU A 394 -24.08 -11.01 7.88
C LEU A 394 -24.77 -11.79 6.73
N SER A 395 -25.98 -11.42 6.35
CA SER A 395 -26.74 -12.12 5.29
C SER A 395 -26.59 -11.50 3.89
N ALA A 396 -25.87 -10.39 3.75
CA ALA A 396 -25.75 -9.64 2.50
C ALA A 396 -24.85 -10.31 1.43
N GLY A 397 -24.13 -11.38 1.80
CA GLY A 397 -23.26 -12.11 0.87
C GLY A 397 -21.94 -11.36 0.59
N PRO A 398 -21.42 -11.34 -0.65
CA PRO A 398 -20.06 -10.86 -0.92
C PRO A 398 -19.74 -9.42 -0.48
N THR A 399 -20.75 -8.56 -0.30
CA THR A 399 -20.60 -7.16 0.16
C THR A 399 -20.30 -7.05 1.66
N THR A 400 -20.64 -8.07 2.45
CA THR A 400 -20.33 -8.16 3.90
C THR A 400 -18.84 -7.99 4.16
N VAL A 401 -18.02 -8.59 3.30
CA VAL A 401 -16.55 -8.51 3.33
C VAL A 401 -16.03 -7.08 3.44
N ALA A 402 -16.37 -6.23 2.46
CA ALA A 402 -15.79 -4.90 2.37
C ALA A 402 -16.33 -4.00 3.49
N THR A 403 -17.57 -4.25 3.90
CA THR A 403 -18.23 -3.52 4.98
C THR A 403 -17.56 -3.80 6.33
N ILE A 404 -17.36 -5.08 6.69
CA ILE A 404 -16.69 -5.42 7.96
C ILE A 404 -15.22 -4.98 7.93
N GLU A 405 -14.52 -5.14 6.81
CA GLU A 405 -13.13 -4.66 6.68
C GLU A 405 -13.04 -3.14 6.94
N ALA A 406 -13.97 -2.34 6.43
CA ALA A 406 -13.99 -0.90 6.67
C ALA A 406 -14.27 -0.53 8.15
N LEU A 407 -15.16 -1.26 8.82
CA LEU A 407 -15.43 -1.08 10.26
C LEU A 407 -14.24 -1.53 11.12
N ASP A 408 -13.61 -2.65 10.76
CA ASP A 408 -12.46 -3.20 11.46
C ASP A 408 -11.26 -2.25 11.39
N ARG A 409 -10.98 -1.66 10.21
CA ARG A 409 -9.92 -0.65 10.04
C ARG A 409 -10.09 0.58 10.91
N THR A 410 -11.31 0.89 11.34
CA THR A 410 -11.62 2.06 12.17
C THR A 410 -11.91 1.69 13.62
N GLY A 411 -11.66 0.44 14.02
CA GLY A 411 -11.91 -0.08 15.36
C GLY A 411 -13.39 -0.23 15.72
N LEU A 412 -14.31 0.16 14.83
CA LEU A 412 -15.75 0.03 15.04
C LEU A 412 -16.15 -1.44 15.20
N TRP A 413 -15.56 -2.34 14.41
CA TRP A 413 -15.89 -3.77 14.49
C TRP A 413 -15.43 -4.41 15.81
N GLY A 414 -14.19 -4.13 16.24
CA GLY A 414 -13.67 -4.64 17.52
C GLY A 414 -14.45 -4.13 18.74
N ARG A 415 -15.01 -2.92 18.68
CA ARG A 415 -15.92 -2.41 19.73
C ARG A 415 -17.24 -3.18 19.80
N LEU A 416 -17.76 -3.63 18.66
CA LEU A 416 -19.00 -4.43 18.60
C LEU A 416 -18.74 -5.89 18.99
N LEU A 417 -17.58 -6.45 18.62
CA LEU A 417 -17.21 -7.83 18.89
C LEU A 417 -15.78 -7.89 19.47
N PRO A 418 -15.60 -7.65 20.78
CA PRO A 418 -14.26 -7.59 21.40
C PRO A 418 -13.44 -8.88 21.24
N GLU A 419 -14.10 -10.03 21.12
CA GLU A 419 -13.47 -11.33 20.92
C GLU A 419 -12.73 -11.43 19.58
N TRP A 420 -13.04 -10.53 18.64
CA TRP A 420 -12.42 -10.39 17.32
C TRP A 420 -10.93 -10.12 17.39
N ASP A 421 -10.46 -9.33 18.36
CA ASP A 421 -9.06 -8.91 18.43
C ASP A 421 -8.09 -10.10 18.55
N ALA A 422 -8.54 -11.23 19.12
CA ALA A 422 -7.73 -12.45 19.22
C ALA A 422 -7.58 -13.21 17.90
N ILE A 423 -8.49 -12.99 16.94
CA ILE A 423 -8.48 -13.66 15.63
C ILE A 423 -8.11 -12.70 14.49
N ARG A 424 -8.14 -11.38 14.72
CA ARG A 424 -7.73 -10.35 13.75
C ARG A 424 -6.32 -10.63 13.24
N ASP A 425 -6.18 -10.66 11.91
CA ASP A 425 -4.91 -10.89 11.22
C ASP A 425 -4.17 -12.17 11.66
N LEU A 426 -4.88 -13.13 12.28
CA LEU A 426 -4.29 -14.38 12.78
C LEU A 426 -4.06 -15.31 11.58
N PRO A 427 -2.80 -15.63 11.22
CA PRO A 427 -2.53 -16.52 10.10
C PRO A 427 -3.04 -17.94 10.41
N PRO A 428 -3.48 -18.69 9.40
CA PRO A 428 -3.89 -20.07 9.62
C PRO A 428 -2.67 -20.93 9.98
N ARG A 429 -2.87 -21.95 10.82
CA ARG A 429 -1.82 -22.91 11.18
C ARG A 429 -1.64 -24.02 10.16
N ASP A 430 -2.68 -24.35 9.39
CA ASP A 430 -2.65 -25.40 8.37
C ASP A 430 -2.53 -24.83 6.95
N VAL A 431 -1.71 -25.47 6.12
CA VAL A 431 -1.37 -25.08 4.74
C VAL A 431 -2.59 -25.04 3.80
N ALA A 432 -3.67 -25.76 4.13
CA ALA A 432 -4.89 -25.81 3.32
C ALA A 432 -5.77 -24.55 3.42
N HIS A 433 -5.55 -23.71 4.45
CA HIS A 433 -6.36 -22.50 4.63
C HIS A 433 -5.82 -21.37 3.76
N LYS A 434 -6.70 -20.84 2.91
CA LYS A 434 -6.40 -19.71 2.05
C LYS A 434 -6.32 -18.38 2.79
N TRP A 435 -7.02 -18.25 3.92
CA TRP A 435 -7.31 -16.98 4.58
C TRP A 435 -6.80 -16.96 6.02
N THR A 436 -6.54 -15.76 6.54
CA THR A 436 -6.43 -15.50 8.00
C THR A 436 -7.75 -15.84 8.69
N VAL A 437 -7.72 -16.11 10.00
CA VAL A 437 -8.90 -16.62 10.74
C VAL A 437 -10.06 -15.63 10.70
N ASP A 438 -9.80 -14.35 10.92
CA ASP A 438 -10.78 -13.25 10.79
C ASP A 438 -11.43 -13.20 9.39
N ARG A 439 -10.63 -13.29 8.33
CA ARG A 439 -11.15 -13.34 6.96
C ARG A 439 -11.97 -14.59 6.72
N HIS A 440 -11.50 -15.74 7.24
CA HIS A 440 -12.16 -17.03 7.09
C HIS A 440 -13.56 -17.03 7.71
N VAL A 441 -13.75 -16.48 8.91
CA VAL A 441 -15.09 -16.41 9.52
C VAL A 441 -16.04 -15.54 8.71
N ILE A 442 -15.58 -14.43 8.13
CA ILE A 442 -16.41 -13.60 7.26
C ILE A 442 -16.75 -14.33 5.96
N GLU A 443 -15.78 -14.99 5.32
CA GLU A 443 -16.04 -15.79 4.12
C GLU A 443 -17.01 -16.95 4.40
N THR A 444 -16.93 -17.53 5.60
CA THR A 444 -17.88 -18.55 6.05
C THR A 444 -19.28 -17.98 6.16
N THR A 445 -19.44 -16.79 6.74
CA THR A 445 -20.71 -16.06 6.78
C THR A 445 -21.25 -15.78 5.36
N VAL A 446 -20.41 -15.31 4.44
CA VAL A 446 -20.79 -15.07 3.03
C VAL A 446 -21.30 -16.35 2.37
N ASN A 447 -20.61 -17.48 2.57
CA ASN A 447 -21.00 -18.77 2.00
C ASN A 447 -22.22 -19.40 2.70
N ALA A 448 -22.49 -19.02 3.95
CA ALA A 448 -23.67 -19.46 4.70
C ALA A 448 -24.94 -18.70 4.29
N ALA A 449 -24.83 -17.43 3.85
CA ALA A 449 -25.99 -16.60 3.52
C ALA A 449 -26.96 -17.25 2.50
N PRO A 450 -26.53 -17.90 1.40
CA PRO A 450 -27.44 -18.60 0.48
C PRO A 450 -28.18 -19.80 1.09
N LEU A 451 -27.71 -20.32 2.24
CA LEU A 451 -28.33 -21.45 2.94
C LEU A 451 -29.40 -21.00 3.95
N ALA A 452 -29.58 -19.69 4.17
CA ALA A 452 -30.55 -19.15 5.11
C ALA A 452 -31.99 -19.66 4.85
N THR A 453 -32.35 -19.91 3.60
CA THR A 453 -33.67 -20.44 3.22
C THR A 453 -33.84 -21.95 3.47
N ARG A 454 -32.78 -22.65 3.88
CA ARG A 454 -32.75 -24.10 4.10
C ARG A 454 -32.79 -24.49 5.59
N VAL A 455 -32.83 -23.51 6.48
CA VAL A 455 -32.79 -23.73 7.94
C VAL A 455 -33.95 -23.01 8.62
N ALA A 456 -34.40 -23.55 9.75
CA ALA A 456 -35.47 -22.92 10.54
C ALA A 456 -35.00 -21.66 11.29
N ARG A 457 -33.68 -21.55 11.55
CA ARG A 457 -33.06 -20.46 12.31
C ARG A 457 -31.91 -19.84 11.51
N PRO A 458 -32.23 -19.02 10.48
CA PRO A 458 -31.21 -18.35 9.66
C PRO A 458 -30.34 -17.37 10.47
N ASP A 459 -30.91 -16.79 11.52
CA ASP A 459 -30.21 -15.96 12.51
C ASP A 459 -29.07 -16.74 13.19
N LEU A 460 -29.34 -17.96 13.67
CA LEU A 460 -28.32 -18.82 14.29
C LEU A 460 -27.30 -19.36 13.28
N LEU A 461 -27.69 -19.55 12.02
CA LEU A 461 -26.75 -19.91 10.96
C LEU A 461 -25.76 -18.77 10.71
N ALA A 462 -26.23 -17.52 10.62
CA ALA A 462 -25.38 -16.35 10.38
C ALA A 462 -24.43 -16.10 11.56
N LEU A 463 -24.96 -16.09 12.80
CA LEU A 463 -24.16 -15.92 14.02
C LEU A 463 -23.21 -17.10 14.23
N GLY A 464 -23.68 -18.33 14.02
CA GLY A 464 -22.85 -19.53 14.12
C GLY A 464 -21.69 -19.51 13.12
N ALA A 465 -21.92 -19.09 11.87
CA ALA A 465 -20.88 -18.94 10.88
C ALA A 465 -19.81 -17.90 11.30
N LEU A 466 -20.23 -16.76 11.83
CA LEU A 466 -19.33 -15.71 12.32
C LEU A 466 -18.51 -16.19 13.53
N LEU A 467 -19.14 -16.94 14.45
CA LEU A 467 -18.54 -17.29 15.73
C LEU A 467 -17.81 -18.65 15.75
N HIS A 468 -17.94 -19.49 14.73
CA HIS A 468 -17.47 -20.88 14.78
C HIS A 468 -15.98 -21.03 15.13
N ASP A 469 -15.16 -20.06 14.74
CA ASP A 469 -13.71 -20.05 14.94
C ASP A 469 -13.25 -18.93 15.90
N ILE A 470 -14.17 -18.24 16.57
CA ILE A 470 -13.87 -17.08 17.43
C ILE A 470 -12.95 -17.44 18.61
N GLY A 471 -12.92 -18.72 19.01
CA GLY A 471 -12.06 -19.24 20.07
C GLY A 471 -10.58 -19.44 19.67
N LYS A 472 -10.21 -19.27 18.39
CA LYS A 472 -8.81 -19.41 17.94
C LYS A 472 -7.92 -18.32 18.56
N GLY A 473 -6.60 -18.55 18.49
CA GLY A 473 -5.58 -17.62 19.00
C GLY A 473 -5.26 -17.73 20.50
N ARG A 474 -5.98 -18.58 21.27
CA ARG A 474 -5.87 -18.62 22.75
C ARG A 474 -5.24 -19.90 23.33
N GLY A 475 -4.56 -20.70 22.51
CA GLY A 475 -3.76 -21.85 22.96
C GLY A 475 -4.54 -23.07 23.50
N VAL A 476 -5.86 -23.00 23.57
CA VAL A 476 -6.78 -24.07 23.95
C VAL A 476 -7.56 -24.59 22.74
N ASP A 477 -8.33 -25.67 22.92
CA ASP A 477 -9.26 -26.12 21.89
C ASP A 477 -10.27 -25.01 21.57
N HIS A 478 -10.17 -24.50 20.34
CA HIS A 478 -10.95 -23.37 19.86
C HIS A 478 -12.45 -23.66 19.79
N SER A 479 -12.85 -24.92 19.60
CA SER A 479 -14.26 -25.32 19.54
C SER A 479 -14.91 -25.27 20.92
N VAL A 480 -14.21 -25.76 21.94
CA VAL A 480 -14.66 -25.71 23.34
C VAL A 480 -14.70 -24.27 23.84
N LEU A 481 -13.64 -23.49 23.57
CA LEU A 481 -13.60 -22.09 23.97
C LEU A 481 -14.65 -21.26 23.22
N GLY A 482 -14.80 -21.47 21.91
CA GLY A 482 -15.78 -20.79 21.08
C GLY A 482 -17.21 -21.04 21.56
N ALA A 483 -17.53 -22.27 21.97
CA ALA A 483 -18.82 -22.60 22.58
C ALA A 483 -19.05 -21.83 23.90
N GLY A 484 -18.02 -21.71 24.74
CA GLY A 484 -18.08 -20.88 25.95
C GLY A 484 -18.33 -19.40 25.65
N LEU A 485 -17.56 -18.83 24.71
CA LEU A 485 -17.73 -17.44 24.27
C LEU A 485 -19.13 -17.19 23.70
N ALA A 486 -19.70 -18.14 22.96
CA ALA A 486 -21.06 -18.00 22.41
C ALA A 486 -22.13 -17.85 23.50
N LEU A 487 -21.95 -18.45 24.69
CA LEU A 487 -22.86 -18.29 25.83
C LEU A 487 -22.80 -16.89 26.45
N GLU A 488 -21.68 -16.19 26.30
CA GLU A 488 -21.51 -14.80 26.75
C GLU A 488 -21.99 -13.81 25.67
N ILE A 489 -21.64 -14.07 24.41
CA ILE A 489 -21.98 -13.23 23.25
C ILE A 489 -23.50 -13.21 23.01
N GLY A 490 -24.19 -14.35 23.09
CA GLY A 490 -25.62 -14.45 22.80
C GLY A 490 -26.48 -13.45 23.62
N PRO A 491 -26.43 -13.49 24.96
CA PRO A 491 -27.14 -12.54 25.81
C PRO A 491 -26.73 -11.08 25.58
N ARG A 492 -25.42 -10.82 25.34
CA ARG A 492 -24.91 -9.48 25.01
C ARG A 492 -25.58 -8.93 23.75
N LEU A 493 -25.72 -9.75 22.71
CA LEU A 493 -26.42 -9.40 21.47
C LEU A 493 -27.95 -9.29 21.61
N GLY A 494 -28.52 -9.55 22.80
CA GLY A 494 -29.96 -9.51 23.02
C GLY A 494 -30.71 -10.78 22.59
N MET A 495 -30.01 -11.90 22.40
CA MET A 495 -30.66 -13.19 22.16
C MET A 495 -31.36 -13.69 23.43
N ALA A 496 -32.50 -14.34 23.26
CA ALA A 496 -33.19 -14.99 24.39
C ALA A 496 -32.28 -16.10 24.98
N PRO A 497 -32.25 -16.27 26.32
CA PRO A 497 -31.54 -17.37 26.94
C PRO A 497 -32.01 -18.72 26.39
N ALA A 498 -31.06 -19.65 26.23
CA ALA A 498 -31.31 -21.00 25.71
C ALA A 498 -32.20 -21.85 26.64
#